data_AF-A0AAU9CUN0-F1
#
_entry.id   AF-A0AAU9CUN0-F1
#
_cell.length_a   1.000
_cell.length_b   1.000
_cell.length_c   1.000
_cell.angle_alpha   90.00
_cell.angle_beta   90.00
_cell.angle_gamma   90.00
#
_symmetry.space_group_name_H-M   'P 1'
#
loop_
_entity.id
_entity.type
_entity.pdbx_description
1 polymer ?
#
loop_
_entity_poly.entity_id
_entity_poly.type
_entity_poly.pdbx_seq_one_letter_code
_entity_poly.pdbx_strand_id
1 'polypeptide(L)'
;MKQDCVICGQPLGFMKFKCRDGAVCKKCYRIVSQEYTQTIVDRDTSDLLAIFEKYKSQPDFDITRRINQYLLFDDPHQLICLPNNRKYSDAKLPPEFFSYRSLKSCSLVQDTIEIKGKVRKNLELKLSFDDSIERKIVLIKKPIEVNSSIYQSMNKVANQIINNLAKI
;
A
#
# COMPACT_ATOMS: atom_id res chain seq x y z
N MET A 1 7.92 -2.15 -35.51
CA MET A 1 7.19 -3.30 -34.94
C MET A 1 6.45 -2.81 -33.70
N LYS A 2 5.11 -2.85 -33.68
CA LYS A 2 4.37 -2.62 -32.43
C LYS A 2 4.67 -3.83 -31.54
N GLN A 3 5.17 -3.57 -30.35
CA GLN A 3 5.43 -4.61 -29.36
C GLN A 3 4.11 -4.90 -28.67
N ASP A 4 3.77 -6.18 -28.49
CA ASP A 4 2.54 -6.56 -27.78
C ASP A 4 2.81 -6.77 -26.30
N CYS A 5 1.77 -6.63 -25.49
CA CYS A 5 1.83 -6.89 -24.05
C CYS A 5 2.11 -8.38 -23.82
N VAL A 6 3.18 -8.71 -23.09
CA VAL A 6 3.54 -10.12 -22.82
C VAL A 6 2.52 -10.88 -21.95
N ILE A 7 1.54 -10.18 -21.37
CA ILE A 7 0.50 -10.78 -20.54
C ILE A 7 -0.82 -10.94 -21.31
N CYS A 8 -1.32 -9.87 -21.93
CA CYS A 8 -2.65 -9.87 -22.55
C CYS A 8 -2.64 -9.87 -24.09
N GLY A 9 -1.46 -9.86 -24.72
CA GLY A 9 -1.30 -9.83 -26.17
C GLY A 9 -1.76 -8.54 -26.86
N GLN A 10 -2.27 -7.55 -26.13
CA GLN A 10 -2.74 -6.29 -26.72
C GLN A 10 -1.56 -5.43 -27.20
N PRO A 11 -1.71 -4.71 -28.33
CA PRO A 11 -0.67 -3.81 -28.83
C PRO A 11 -0.31 -2.74 -27.80
N LEU A 12 0.98 -2.55 -27.54
CA LEU A 12 1.44 -1.52 -26.62
C LEU A 12 1.35 -0.13 -27.25
N GLY A 13 0.77 0.81 -26.50
CA GLY A 13 0.82 2.23 -26.82
C GLY A 13 2.11 2.90 -26.33
N PHE A 14 2.06 4.23 -26.18
CA PHE A 14 3.20 5.02 -25.71
C PHE A 14 3.63 4.66 -24.28
N MET A 15 2.66 4.40 -23.39
CA MET A 15 2.92 4.02 -22.00
C MET A 15 3.02 2.50 -21.86
N LYS A 16 4.23 2.01 -21.64
CA LYS A 16 4.57 0.59 -21.45
C LYS A 16 5.62 0.41 -20.37
N PHE A 17 5.60 -0.73 -19.69
CA PHE A 17 6.47 -1.02 -18.56
C PHE A 17 7.33 -2.25 -18.87
N LYS A 18 8.65 -2.13 -18.73
CA LYS A 18 9.60 -3.20 -19.08
C LYS A 18 9.62 -4.29 -18.01
N CYS A 19 9.76 -5.54 -18.46
CA CYS A 19 10.10 -6.71 -17.66
C CYS A 19 11.25 -7.48 -18.35
N ARG A 20 11.68 -8.61 -17.79
CA ARG A 20 12.85 -9.37 -18.28
C ARG A 20 12.69 -9.78 -19.75
N ASP A 21 11.50 -10.25 -20.12
CA ASP A 21 11.24 -10.86 -21.43
C ASP A 21 10.51 -9.91 -22.41
N GLY A 22 10.23 -8.67 -22.02
CA GLY A 22 9.51 -7.74 -22.88
C GLY A 22 8.89 -6.55 -22.14
N ALA A 23 7.62 -6.27 -22.44
CA ALA A 23 6.90 -5.15 -21.85
C ALA A 23 5.41 -5.46 -21.65
N VAL A 24 4.82 -4.79 -20.66
CA VAL A 24 3.40 -4.90 -20.30
C VAL A 24 2.69 -3.55 -20.44
N CYS A 25 1.40 -3.60 -20.76
CA CYS A 25 0.55 -2.41 -20.83
C CYS A 25 0.23 -1.87 -19.42
N LYS A 26 -0.27 -0.64 -19.30
CA LYS A 26 -0.61 -0.03 -18.00
C LYS A 26 -1.60 -0.86 -17.17
N LYS A 27 -2.61 -1.47 -17.80
CA LYS A 27 -3.62 -2.29 -17.12
C LYS A 27 -2.99 -3.55 -16.51
N CYS A 28 -2.25 -4.30 -17.31
CA CYS A 28 -1.53 -5.47 -16.82
C CYS A 28 -0.48 -5.09 -15.79
N TYR A 29 0.27 -4.00 -16.01
CA TYR A 29 1.26 -3.50 -15.05
C TYR A 29 0.62 -3.19 -13.70
N ARG A 30 -0.55 -2.54 -13.65
CA ARG A 30 -1.26 -2.26 -12.39
C ARG A 30 -1.44 -3.54 -11.56
N ILE A 31 -1.92 -4.62 -12.19
CA ILE A 31 -2.16 -5.91 -11.53
C ILE A 31 -0.84 -6.56 -11.10
N VAL A 32 0.13 -6.71 -12.01
CA VAL A 32 1.37 -7.45 -11.70
C VAL A 32 2.37 -6.68 -10.83
N SER A 33 2.26 -5.35 -10.79
CA SER A 33 2.96 -4.50 -9.84
C SER A 33 2.22 -4.33 -8.51
N GLN A 34 1.04 -4.94 -8.37
CA GLN A 34 0.19 -4.83 -7.20
C GLN A 34 -0.10 -3.36 -6.86
N GLU A 35 -0.86 -2.69 -7.73
CA GLU A 35 -1.19 -1.25 -7.63
C GLU A 35 0.04 -0.34 -7.57
N TYR A 36 1.01 -0.59 -8.46
CA TYR A 36 2.22 0.22 -8.61
C TYR A 36 3.14 0.22 -7.37
N THR A 37 2.97 -0.76 -6.48
CA THR A 37 3.81 -0.90 -5.27
C THR A 37 5.11 -1.65 -5.54
N GLN A 38 5.18 -2.40 -6.65
CA GLN A 38 6.32 -3.24 -7.01
C GLN A 38 6.87 -2.95 -8.41
N THR A 39 8.17 -3.09 -8.56
CA THR A 39 8.84 -3.08 -9.86
C THR A 39 8.86 -4.49 -10.46
N ILE A 40 8.68 -4.57 -11.77
CA ILE A 40 8.60 -5.85 -12.50
C ILE A 40 9.77 -6.07 -13.45
N VAL A 41 10.75 -5.15 -13.45
CA VAL A 41 11.83 -5.07 -14.45
C VAL A 41 12.59 -6.39 -14.54
N ASP A 42 12.85 -7.03 -13.39
CA ASP A 42 13.63 -8.27 -13.33
C ASP A 42 12.77 -9.54 -13.32
N ARG A 43 11.45 -9.43 -13.49
CA ARG A 43 10.52 -10.57 -13.48
C ARG A 43 10.36 -11.15 -14.89
N ASP A 44 10.34 -12.48 -14.97
CA ASP A 44 9.98 -13.19 -16.20
C ASP A 44 8.47 -13.27 -16.40
N THR A 45 8.06 -13.66 -17.61
CA THR A 45 6.66 -13.68 -18.04
C THR A 45 5.86 -14.71 -17.27
N SER A 46 6.43 -15.87 -16.93
CA SER A 46 5.75 -16.91 -16.12
C SER A 46 5.39 -16.41 -14.73
N ASP A 47 6.33 -15.74 -14.04
CA ASP A 47 6.11 -15.09 -12.75
C ASP A 47 4.96 -14.08 -12.85
N LEU A 48 5.00 -13.22 -13.88
CA LEU A 48 4.02 -12.17 -14.07
C LEU A 48 2.63 -12.72 -14.41
N LEU A 49 2.53 -13.79 -15.20
CA LEU A 49 1.26 -14.47 -15.48
C LEU A 49 0.65 -15.10 -14.23
N ALA A 50 1.46 -15.74 -13.39
CA ALA A 50 0.99 -16.29 -12.13
C ALA A 50 0.44 -15.20 -11.18
N ILE A 51 1.12 -14.05 -11.11
CA ILE A 51 0.64 -12.88 -10.35
C ILE A 51 -0.65 -12.34 -10.98
N PHE A 52 -0.69 -12.22 -12.31
CA PHE A 52 -1.85 -11.71 -13.02
C PHE A 52 -3.09 -12.57 -12.76
N GLU A 53 -2.99 -13.89 -12.91
CA GLU A 53 -4.09 -14.81 -12.67
C GLU A 53 -4.59 -14.76 -11.23
N LYS A 54 -3.68 -14.56 -10.26
CA LYS A 54 -4.03 -14.45 -8.85
C LYS A 54 -4.78 -13.15 -8.51
N TYR A 55 -4.50 -12.05 -9.21
CA TYR A 55 -4.98 -10.71 -8.84
C TYR A 55 -5.86 -10.04 -9.90
N LYS A 56 -6.14 -10.69 -11.04
CA LYS A 56 -7.02 -10.14 -12.10
C LYS A 56 -8.45 -9.86 -11.65
N SER A 57 -8.90 -10.50 -10.57
CA SER A 57 -10.22 -10.31 -9.95
C SER A 57 -10.23 -9.24 -8.86
N GLN A 58 -9.11 -8.55 -8.61
CA GLN A 58 -9.11 -7.40 -7.70
C GLN A 58 -10.04 -6.30 -8.23
N PRO A 59 -10.68 -5.54 -7.32
CA PRO A 59 -11.58 -4.46 -7.71
C PRO A 59 -10.84 -3.45 -8.60
N ASP A 60 -11.59 -2.81 -9.49
CA ASP A 60 -11.05 -1.68 -10.23
C ASP A 60 -10.74 -0.56 -9.24
N PHE A 61 -9.46 -0.19 -9.13
CA PHE A 61 -8.98 0.77 -8.15
C PHE A 61 -8.23 1.91 -8.85
N ASP A 62 -8.72 3.13 -8.64
CA ASP A 62 -8.19 4.36 -9.18
C ASP A 62 -7.69 5.26 -8.04
N ILE A 63 -6.36 5.42 -7.98
CA ILE A 63 -5.72 6.24 -6.96
C ILE A 63 -6.08 7.72 -7.20
N THR A 64 -7.00 8.24 -6.39
CA THR A 64 -7.45 9.64 -6.40
C THR A 64 -6.66 10.50 -5.41
N ARG A 65 -6.30 9.92 -4.26
CA ARG A 65 -5.42 10.54 -3.27
C ARG A 65 -4.60 9.48 -2.53
N ARG A 66 -3.50 9.90 -1.93
CA ARG A 66 -2.57 9.02 -1.19
C ARG A 66 -1.95 9.73 -0.01
N ILE A 67 -1.72 8.98 1.06
CA ILE A 67 -0.91 9.41 2.20
C ILE A 67 0.41 8.62 2.15
N ASN A 68 1.39 9.25 1.51
CA ASN A 68 2.70 8.67 1.22
C ASN A 68 2.54 7.27 0.62
N GLN A 69 3.15 6.29 1.28
CA GLN A 69 3.15 4.88 0.92
C GLN A 69 2.33 4.03 1.90
N TYR A 70 1.51 4.64 2.75
CA TYR A 70 0.82 3.93 3.83
C TYR A 70 -0.64 3.62 3.49
N LEU A 71 -1.29 4.52 2.76
CA LEU A 71 -2.72 4.45 2.49
C LEU A 71 -3.03 5.13 1.16
N LEU A 72 -3.75 4.42 0.30
CA LEU A 72 -4.25 4.92 -0.97
C LEU A 72 -5.78 4.97 -0.92
N PHE A 73 -6.35 5.89 -1.66
CA PHE A 73 -7.80 6.10 -1.71
C PHE A 73 -8.28 6.12 -3.16
N ASP A 74 -9.45 5.55 -3.33
CA ASP A 74 -10.30 5.65 -4.49
C ASP A 74 -11.65 6.20 -4.04
N ASP A 75 -11.77 7.54 -4.11
CA ASP A 75 -12.98 8.23 -3.69
C ASP A 75 -14.20 7.87 -4.58
N PRO A 76 -14.09 7.76 -5.93
CA PRO A 76 -15.19 7.32 -6.79
C PRO A 76 -15.77 5.95 -6.44
N HIS A 77 -14.92 4.95 -6.18
CA HIS A 77 -15.36 3.60 -5.82
C HIS A 77 -15.54 3.41 -4.30
N GLN A 78 -15.23 4.43 -3.48
CA GLN A 78 -15.27 4.39 -2.02
C GLN A 78 -14.45 3.24 -1.43
N LEU A 79 -13.23 3.08 -1.94
CA LEU A 79 -12.28 2.05 -1.49
C LEU A 79 -11.02 2.70 -0.91
N ILE A 80 -10.50 2.12 0.16
CA ILE A 80 -9.11 2.32 0.58
C ILE A 80 -8.28 1.11 0.18
N CYS A 81 -7.01 1.34 -0.14
CA CYS A 81 -6.02 0.30 -0.33
C CYS A 81 -4.91 0.47 0.71
N LEU A 82 -4.67 -0.61 1.47
CA LEU A 82 -3.49 -0.79 2.29
C LEU A 82 -2.41 -1.46 1.43
N PRO A 83 -1.36 -0.73 0.99
CA PRO A 83 -0.37 -1.27 0.07
C PRO A 83 0.48 -2.40 0.64
N ASN A 84 0.44 -2.60 1.97
CA ASN A 84 1.23 -3.60 2.68
C ASN A 84 2.73 -3.55 2.33
N ASN A 85 3.28 -2.33 2.35
CA ASN A 85 4.65 -2.09 1.91
C ASN A 85 5.68 -2.85 2.75
N ARG A 86 6.57 -3.55 2.04
CA ARG A 86 7.66 -4.40 2.57
C ARG A 86 8.62 -3.72 3.56
N LYS A 87 8.66 -2.38 3.56
CA LYS A 87 9.45 -1.58 4.50
C LYS A 87 8.90 -1.64 5.93
N TYR A 88 7.62 -2.00 6.09
CA TYR A 88 6.89 -1.89 7.37
C TYR A 88 6.17 -3.19 7.77
N SER A 89 5.70 -4.00 6.81
CA SER A 89 5.36 -5.40 7.05
C SER A 89 6.58 -6.26 6.75
N ASP A 90 7.09 -7.03 7.72
CA ASP A 90 8.23 -7.95 7.50
C ASP A 90 7.94 -9.03 6.43
N ALA A 91 6.70 -9.08 5.91
CA ALA A 91 6.24 -9.97 4.86
C ALA A 91 5.93 -9.21 3.55
N LYS A 92 6.14 -9.89 2.41
CA LYS A 92 5.63 -9.47 1.09
C LYS A 92 4.14 -9.79 1.01
N LEU A 93 3.33 -9.02 1.72
CA LEU A 93 1.88 -9.14 1.64
C LEU A 93 1.37 -8.35 0.42
N PRO A 94 0.36 -8.87 -0.30
CA PRO A 94 -0.28 -8.10 -1.34
C PRO A 94 -1.06 -6.93 -0.75
N PRO A 95 -1.36 -5.89 -1.55
CA PRO A 95 -2.28 -4.84 -1.16
C PRO A 95 -3.64 -5.42 -0.79
N GLU A 96 -4.25 -4.82 0.21
CA GLU A 96 -5.59 -5.17 0.68
C GLU A 96 -6.54 -4.00 0.47
N PHE A 97 -7.74 -4.29 -0.02
CA PHE A 97 -8.75 -3.29 -0.35
C PHE A 97 -9.91 -3.41 0.61
N PHE A 98 -10.39 -2.27 1.11
CA PHE A 98 -11.51 -2.19 2.02
C PHE A 98 -12.46 -1.09 1.57
N SER A 99 -13.77 -1.31 1.72
CA SER A 99 -14.75 -0.26 1.50
C SER A 99 -14.67 0.79 2.62
N TYR A 100 -14.96 2.05 2.30
CA TYR A 100 -15.09 3.09 3.32
C TYR A 100 -16.11 2.69 4.39
N ARG A 101 -17.23 2.11 3.96
CA ARG A 101 -18.31 1.67 4.86
C ARG A 101 -17.89 0.56 5.82
N SER A 102 -16.89 -0.24 5.44
CA SER A 102 -16.43 -1.32 6.30
C SER A 102 -15.53 -0.82 7.42
N LEU A 103 -14.91 0.35 7.29
CA LEU A 103 -14.05 0.89 8.34
C LEU A 103 -14.88 1.38 9.53
N LYS A 104 -14.60 0.84 10.72
CA LYS A 104 -15.28 1.23 11.98
C LYS A 104 -14.47 2.21 12.79
N SER A 105 -13.16 1.99 12.86
CA SER A 105 -12.30 2.86 13.67
C SER A 105 -10.86 2.82 13.19
N CYS A 106 -10.19 3.95 13.35
CA CYS A 106 -8.73 4.05 13.27
C CYS A 106 -8.21 4.69 14.55
N SER A 107 -7.31 4.01 15.25
CA SER A 107 -6.74 4.49 16.51
C SER A 107 -5.22 4.38 16.52
N LEU A 108 -4.57 5.33 17.19
CA LEU A 108 -3.13 5.33 17.39
C LEU A 108 -2.79 4.44 18.59
N VAL A 109 -1.90 3.49 18.37
CA VAL A 109 -1.33 2.59 19.38
C VAL A 109 0.14 2.93 19.56
N GLN A 110 0.54 3.13 20.82
CA GLN A 110 1.92 3.48 21.18
C GLN A 110 2.36 2.75 22.45
N ASP A 111 3.49 2.07 22.34
CA ASP A 111 4.31 1.63 23.46
C ASP A 111 5.29 2.74 23.83
N THR A 112 5.40 3.00 25.12
CA THR A 112 6.32 4.00 25.67
C THR A 112 7.38 3.30 26.49
N ILE A 113 8.65 3.61 26.20
CA ILE A 113 9.79 3.19 27.01
C ILE A 113 10.60 4.40 27.41
N GLU A 114 11.17 4.35 28.61
CA GLU A 114 12.09 5.37 29.10
C GLU A 114 13.49 4.78 29.23
N ILE A 115 14.47 5.42 28.59
CA ILE A 115 15.86 5.00 28.65
C ILE A 115 16.71 6.23 28.96
N LYS A 116 17.40 6.22 30.09
CA LYS A 116 18.28 7.33 30.54
C LYS A 116 17.56 8.68 30.55
N GLY A 117 16.33 8.74 31.07
CA GLY A 117 15.50 9.95 31.13
C GLY A 117 14.91 10.42 29.80
N LYS A 118 15.11 9.66 28.70
CA LYS A 118 14.56 9.98 27.39
C LYS A 118 13.37 9.10 27.07
N VAL A 119 12.24 9.74 26.80
CA VAL A 119 11.01 9.07 26.36
C VAL A 119 11.14 8.62 24.92
N ARG A 120 10.89 7.35 24.67
CA ARG A 120 10.86 6.76 23.33
C ARG A 120 9.53 6.09 23.08
N LYS A 121 9.00 6.25 21.87
CA LYS A 121 7.72 5.68 21.46
C LYS A 121 7.80 5.06 20.07
N ASN A 122 7.06 3.97 19.87
CA ASN A 122 6.72 3.49 18.54
C ASN A 122 5.45 4.21 18.04
N LEU A 123 5.07 3.95 16.79
CA LEU A 123 3.87 4.51 16.18
C LEU A 123 3.23 3.47 15.27
N GLU A 124 2.06 2.97 15.68
CA GLU A 124 1.24 2.06 14.90
C GLU A 124 -0.20 2.56 14.87
N LEU A 125 -0.85 2.50 13.71
CA LEU A 125 -2.29 2.72 13.60
C LEU A 125 -2.99 1.38 13.54
N LYS A 126 -3.99 1.19 14.39
CA LYS A 126 -4.89 0.03 14.34
C LYS A 126 -6.16 0.44 13.60
N LEU A 127 -6.49 -0.29 12.54
CA LEU A 127 -7.71 -0.15 11.76
C LEU A 127 -8.59 -1.36 12.07
N SER A 128 -9.85 -1.10 12.41
CA SER A 128 -10.86 -2.13 12.61
C SER A 128 -11.93 -1.97 11.56
N PHE A 129 -12.24 -3.08 10.88
CA PHE A 129 -13.26 -3.16 9.85
C PHE A 129 -14.44 -4.03 10.31
N ASP A 130 -15.49 -4.08 9.49
CA ASP A 130 -16.53 -5.10 9.56
C ASP A 130 -15.94 -6.52 9.60
N ASP A 131 -16.75 -7.47 10.06
CA ASP A 131 -16.38 -8.88 10.21
C ASP A 131 -15.20 -9.13 11.16
N SER A 132 -14.99 -8.21 12.12
CA SER A 132 -13.90 -8.27 13.10
C SER A 132 -12.50 -8.30 12.47
N ILE A 133 -12.36 -7.79 11.24
CA ILE A 133 -11.07 -7.72 10.56
C ILE A 133 -10.25 -6.57 11.14
N GLU A 134 -9.06 -6.88 11.64
CA GLU A 134 -8.13 -5.86 12.14
C GLU A 134 -6.87 -5.78 11.26
N ARG A 135 -6.43 -4.56 10.97
CA ARG A 135 -5.17 -4.29 10.26
C ARG A 135 -4.35 -3.24 10.97
N LYS A 136 -3.04 -3.27 10.71
CA LYS A 136 -2.09 -2.34 11.31
C LYS A 136 -1.32 -1.61 10.22
N ILE A 137 -1.17 -0.31 10.37
CA ILE A 137 -0.21 0.50 9.63
C ILE A 137 0.93 0.86 10.58
N VAL A 138 2.09 0.24 10.38
CA VAL A 138 3.28 0.49 11.20
C VAL A 138 4.05 1.67 10.61
N LEU A 139 4.15 2.77 11.37
CA LEU A 139 4.91 3.96 10.97
C LEU A 139 6.32 3.93 11.56
N ILE A 140 6.42 3.55 12.83
CA ILE A 140 7.68 3.36 13.55
C ILE A 140 7.58 2.03 14.29
N LYS A 141 8.39 1.04 13.89
CA LYS A 141 8.38 -0.30 14.48
C LYS A 141 9.05 -0.39 15.86
N LYS A 142 10.22 0.25 16.00
CA LYS A 142 11.00 0.23 17.25
C LYS A 142 10.89 1.58 17.93
N PRO A 143 10.66 1.65 19.26
CA PRO A 143 10.55 2.93 19.94
C PRO A 143 11.78 3.83 19.73
N ILE A 144 11.53 5.06 19.27
CA ILE A 144 12.56 6.09 19.08
C ILE A 144 12.23 7.33 19.91
N GLU A 145 13.22 8.19 20.13
CA GLU A 145 13.06 9.41 20.92
C GLU A 145 11.99 10.34 20.32
N VAL A 146 11.05 10.78 21.16
CA VAL A 146 9.90 11.60 20.75
C VAL A 146 10.30 12.96 20.16
N ASN A 147 11.47 13.47 20.55
CA ASN A 147 12.00 14.74 20.04
C ASN A 147 12.75 14.59 18.70
N SER A 148 12.91 13.37 18.19
CA SER A 148 13.56 13.15 16.89
C SER A 148 12.70 13.66 15.73
N SER A 149 13.34 14.19 14.69
CA SER A 149 12.68 14.63 13.47
C SER A 149 11.86 13.53 12.80
N ILE A 150 12.35 12.29 12.87
CA ILE A 150 11.67 11.09 12.36
C ILE A 150 10.35 10.87 13.12
N TYR A 151 10.38 10.91 14.45
CA TYR A 151 9.16 10.73 15.26
C TYR A 151 8.13 11.80 14.93
N GLN A 152 8.54 13.07 14.92
CA GLN A 152 7.65 14.20 14.62
C GLN A 152 7.04 14.09 13.22
N SER A 153 7.83 13.69 12.22
CA SER A 153 7.35 13.50 10.85
C SER A 153 6.34 12.35 10.75
N MET A 154 6.63 11.21 11.37
CA MET A 154 5.72 10.06 11.36
C MET A 154 4.46 10.32 12.18
N ASN A 155 4.55 11.09 13.26
CA ASN A 155 3.37 11.50 14.04
C ASN A 155 2.44 12.41 13.23
N LYS A 156 3.00 13.32 12.41
CA LYS A 156 2.22 14.11 11.45
C LYS A 156 1.52 13.21 10.42
N VAL A 157 2.21 12.19 9.90
CA VAL A 157 1.62 11.19 8.99
C VAL A 157 0.50 10.41 9.69
N ALA A 158 0.68 10.00 10.94
CA ALA A 158 -0.34 9.31 11.72
C ALA A 158 -1.62 10.13 11.82
N ASN A 159 -1.48 11.41 12.20
CA ASN A 159 -2.60 12.35 12.31
C ASN A 159 -3.26 12.61 10.94
N GLN A 160 -2.48 12.69 9.86
CA GLN A 160 -3.05 12.80 8.51
C GLN A 160 -3.91 11.59 8.17
N ILE A 161 -3.45 10.37 8.47
CA ILE A 161 -4.23 9.15 8.22
C ILE A 161 -5.52 9.17 9.02
N ILE A 162 -5.46 9.39 10.34
CA ILE A 162 -6.63 9.43 11.21
C ILE A 162 -7.64 10.48 10.71
N ASN A 163 -7.18 11.70 10.42
CA ASN A 163 -8.05 12.80 9.97
C ASN A 163 -8.67 12.56 8.60
N ASN A 164 -8.01 11.81 7.71
CA ASN A 164 -8.57 11.47 6.40
C ASN A 164 -9.56 10.30 6.51
N LEU A 165 -9.28 9.33 7.39
CA LEU A 165 -10.17 8.19 7.64
C LEU A 165 -11.41 8.58 8.45
N ALA A 166 -11.35 9.64 9.25
CA ALA A 166 -12.52 10.16 9.98
C ALA A 166 -13.51 10.94 9.08
N LYS A 167 -13.14 11.21 7.82
CA LYS A 167 -13.95 11.98 6.86
C LYS A 167 -14.65 11.11 5.83
N ILE A 168 -14.40 9.80 5.83
CA ILE A 168 -14.98 8.84 4.89
C ILE A 168 -16.10 8.03 5.52
#